data_AF-A0A0D5NHK2-F1
#
_entry.id   AF-A0A0D5NHK2-F1
#
_cell.length_a   1.000
_cell.length_b   1.000
_cell.length_c   1.000
_cell.angle_alpha   90.00
_cell.angle_beta   90.00
_cell.angle_gamma   90.00
#
_symmetry.space_group_name_H-M   'P 1'
#
loop_
_entity.id
_entity.type
_entity.pdbx_description
1 polymer ?
#
loop_
_entity_poly.entity_id
_entity_poly.type
_entity_poly.pdbx_seq_one_letter_code
_entity_poly.pdbx_strand_id
1 'polypeptide(L)'
;MKGSSHLITGTGVSLACAALLHTPLTPAAAAAAVIGSLLPDIDEPGALLLSRSLPKPALRLLKAVLLIAAAAVCWLARPYAPWNWAGCALLALSVFATDRKLRQALMLLIAAALITAGLIGIPWFVLQGGFPQYMLLPGEPLAAVIGGVLGLCALLPHRGFTHTLYATAIWTGLLYWIAPAEPAVWQAGGIAYLLHLLTDALTQRGIRPLPPLEWKLCIPLMRTGKFSAAVFETLFIGMTFVLVWIVFVQMGGWRLWIG
;
A
#
# COMPACT_ATOMS: atom_id res chain seq x y z
N MET A 1 -7.26 -15.36 1.80
CA MET A 1 -6.30 -16.44 1.43
C MET A 1 -5.11 -16.36 2.38
N LYS A 2 -3.95 -16.98 2.11
CA LYS A 2 -2.70 -16.62 2.82
C LYS A 2 -2.19 -15.29 2.25
N GLY A 3 -1.51 -14.48 3.08
CA GLY A 3 -0.90 -13.22 2.65
C GLY A 3 0.10 -13.37 1.50
N SER A 4 0.83 -14.49 1.44
CA SER A 4 1.70 -14.83 0.30
C SER A 4 0.95 -14.95 -1.02
N SER A 5 -0.28 -15.47 -0.96
CA SER A 5 -1.10 -15.72 -2.13
C SER A 5 -1.70 -14.39 -2.62
N HIS A 6 -2.16 -13.52 -1.71
CA HIS A 6 -2.54 -12.15 -2.05
C HIS A 6 -1.38 -11.38 -2.70
N LEU A 7 -0.16 -11.50 -2.17
CA LEU A 7 1.02 -10.87 -2.74
C LEU A 7 1.29 -11.34 -4.17
N ILE A 8 1.37 -12.66 -4.39
CA ILE A 8 1.67 -13.24 -5.71
C ILE A 8 0.59 -12.86 -6.70
N THR A 9 -0.68 -13.15 -6.37
CA THR A 9 -1.80 -12.97 -7.30
C THR A 9 -2.10 -11.49 -7.53
N GLY A 10 -2.13 -10.69 -6.46
CA GLY A 10 -2.38 -9.25 -6.55
C GLY A 10 -1.30 -8.55 -7.36
N THR A 11 -0.03 -8.86 -7.14
CA THR A 11 1.08 -8.21 -7.86
C THR A 11 1.10 -8.62 -9.34
N GLY A 12 1.15 -9.93 -9.64
CA GLY A 12 1.34 -10.34 -11.03
C GLY A 12 0.11 -10.13 -11.92
N VAL A 13 -1.11 -10.30 -11.39
CA VAL A 13 -2.34 -10.02 -12.16
C VAL A 13 -2.50 -8.52 -12.41
N SER A 14 -2.24 -7.66 -11.41
CA SER A 14 -2.36 -6.21 -11.61
C SER A 14 -1.34 -5.64 -12.60
N LEU A 15 -0.09 -6.11 -12.55
CA LEU A 15 0.92 -5.74 -13.54
C LEU A 15 0.54 -6.24 -14.94
N ALA A 16 -0.03 -7.43 -15.05
CA ALA A 16 -0.52 -7.91 -16.32
C ALA A 16 -1.69 -7.08 -16.85
N CYS A 17 -2.63 -6.68 -15.99
CA CYS A 17 -3.68 -5.75 -16.37
C CYS A 17 -3.12 -4.40 -16.82
N ALA A 18 -2.12 -3.84 -16.13
CA ALA A 18 -1.46 -2.60 -16.55
C ALA A 18 -0.83 -2.73 -17.95
N ALA A 19 -0.12 -3.83 -18.22
CA ALA A 19 0.44 -4.10 -19.54
C ALA A 19 -0.63 -4.26 -20.63
N LEU A 20 -1.77 -4.89 -20.32
CA LEU A 20 -2.92 -5.00 -21.24
C LEU A 20 -3.61 -3.65 -21.47
N LEU A 21 -3.50 -2.71 -20.53
CA LEU A 21 -3.91 -1.31 -20.71
C LEU A 21 -2.87 -0.48 -21.48
N HIS A 22 -1.86 -1.14 -22.06
CA HIS A 22 -0.76 -0.50 -22.79
C HIS A 22 0.03 0.50 -21.95
N THR A 23 0.07 0.34 -20.63
CA THR A 23 0.92 1.17 -19.76
C THR A 23 2.28 0.52 -19.53
N PRO A 24 3.37 1.31 -19.58
CA PRO A 24 4.72 0.77 -19.44
C PRO A 24 4.93 0.24 -18.02
N LEU A 25 5.44 -0.98 -17.92
CA LEU A 25 5.74 -1.58 -16.62
C LEU A 25 7.00 -0.99 -16.03
N THR A 26 6.84 -0.11 -15.05
CA THR A 26 7.94 0.50 -14.32
C THR A 26 8.20 -0.23 -12.99
N PRO A 27 9.42 -0.14 -12.43
CA PRO A 27 9.71 -0.60 -11.08
C PRO A 27 8.79 0.04 -10.02
N ALA A 28 8.41 1.31 -10.21
CA ALA A 28 7.47 2.02 -9.35
C ALA A 28 6.07 1.39 -9.39
N ALA A 29 5.59 0.98 -10.56
CA ALA A 29 4.32 0.26 -10.70
C ALA A 29 4.34 -1.11 -10.00
N ALA A 30 5.46 -1.84 -10.09
CA ALA A 30 5.64 -3.10 -9.37
C ALA A 30 5.62 -2.90 -7.84
N ALA A 31 6.30 -1.85 -7.34
CA ALA A 31 6.27 -1.51 -5.93
C ALA A 31 4.85 -1.14 -5.46
N ALA A 32 4.12 -0.33 -6.25
CA ALA A 32 2.74 0.03 -5.95
C ALA A 32 1.80 -1.18 -5.93
N ALA A 33 1.98 -2.14 -6.85
CA ALA A 33 1.24 -3.39 -6.89
C ALA A 33 1.52 -4.27 -5.66
N VAL A 34 2.79 -4.42 -5.27
CA VAL A 34 3.18 -5.16 -4.05
C VAL A 34 2.54 -4.53 -2.81
N ILE A 35 2.65 -3.20 -2.66
CA ILE A 35 2.05 -2.50 -1.53
C ILE A 35 0.53 -2.65 -1.55
N GLY A 36 -0.13 -2.37 -2.68
CA GLY A 36 -1.58 -2.48 -2.83
C GLY A 36 -2.12 -3.88 -2.55
N SER A 37 -1.38 -4.93 -2.90
CA SER A 37 -1.77 -6.32 -2.65
C SER A 37 -1.74 -6.73 -1.17
N LEU A 38 -0.96 -6.02 -0.35
CA LEU A 38 -0.73 -6.31 1.07
C LEU A 38 -1.38 -5.28 2.01
N LEU A 39 -1.61 -4.07 1.52
CA LEU A 39 -2.08 -2.94 2.32
C LEU A 39 -3.43 -3.22 3.01
N PRO A 40 -4.41 -3.93 2.42
CA PRO A 40 -5.66 -4.22 3.11
C PRO A 40 -5.49 -5.06 4.38
N ASP A 41 -4.52 -5.98 4.40
CA ASP A 41 -4.24 -6.90 5.51
C ASP A 41 -3.36 -6.27 6.62
N ILE A 42 -2.91 -5.02 6.46
CA ILE A 42 -2.01 -4.37 7.43
C ILE A 42 -2.62 -4.25 8.84
N ASP A 43 -3.95 -4.32 8.94
CA ASP A 43 -4.71 -4.21 10.17
C ASP A 43 -4.95 -5.57 10.88
N GLU A 44 -4.56 -6.71 10.29
CA GLU A 44 -4.75 -8.00 10.97
C GLU A 44 -3.80 -8.19 12.17
N PRO A 45 -4.30 -8.63 13.35
CA PRO A 45 -3.45 -8.94 14.50
C PRO A 45 -2.59 -10.19 14.21
N GLY A 46 -1.35 -9.95 13.78
CA GLY A 46 -0.41 -10.97 13.27
C GLY A 46 0.29 -10.55 11.98
N ALA A 47 -0.22 -9.51 11.32
CA ALA A 47 0.35 -8.88 10.15
C ALA A 47 1.55 -7.97 10.50
N LEU A 48 2.61 -8.55 11.06
CA LEU A 48 3.90 -8.16 10.49
C LEU A 48 3.82 -8.68 9.06
N LEU A 49 3.56 -7.79 8.09
CA LEU A 49 3.35 -7.97 6.64
C LEU A 49 4.19 -9.06 5.95
N LEU A 50 5.21 -9.57 6.64
CA LEU A 50 6.23 -10.48 6.18
C LEU A 50 6.47 -11.67 7.12
N SER A 51 5.98 -11.69 8.36
CA SER A 51 6.36 -12.72 9.34
C SER A 51 5.86 -14.13 8.97
N ARG A 52 4.76 -14.21 8.22
CA ARG A 52 4.20 -15.45 7.68
C ARG A 52 4.50 -15.67 6.19
N SER A 53 4.83 -14.62 5.45
CA SER A 53 5.05 -14.66 4.00
C SER A 53 6.54 -14.70 3.63
N LEU A 54 7.42 -14.16 4.47
CA LEU A 54 8.86 -14.10 4.26
C LEU A 54 9.63 -14.69 5.46
N PRO A 55 10.81 -15.29 5.23
CA PRO A 55 11.61 -15.86 6.30
C PRO A 55 12.07 -14.77 7.28
N LYS A 56 12.13 -15.10 8.58
CA LYS A 56 12.60 -14.19 9.65
C LYS A 56 13.88 -13.39 9.32
N PRO A 57 14.94 -13.97 8.71
CA PRO A 57 16.11 -13.18 8.29
C PRO A 57 15.78 -12.10 7.26
N ALA A 58 14.93 -12.38 6.27
CA ALA A 58 14.53 -11.39 5.27
C ALA A 58 13.72 -10.24 5.89
N LEU A 59 12.85 -10.54 6.87
CA LEU A 59 12.14 -9.50 7.61
C LEU A 59 13.11 -8.61 8.42
N ARG A 60 14.15 -9.20 9.04
CA ARG A 60 15.18 -8.43 9.75
C ARG A 60 15.97 -7.53 8.81
N LEU A 61 16.35 -8.06 7.64
CA LEU A 61 17.02 -7.29 6.60
C LEU A 61 16.14 -6.13 6.11
N LEU A 62 14.87 -6.38 5.79
CA LEU A 62 13.93 -5.34 5.36
C LEU A 62 13.82 -4.22 6.40
N LYS A 63 13.65 -4.57 7.69
CA LYS A 63 13.61 -3.58 8.76
C LYS A 63 14.90 -2.75 8.83
N ALA A 64 16.06 -3.39 8.70
CA ALA A 64 17.34 -2.70 8.68
C ALA A 64 17.45 -1.75 7.48
N VAL A 65 17.09 -2.20 6.28
CA VAL A 65 17.09 -1.37 5.06
C VAL A 65 16.15 -0.18 5.21
N LEU A 66 14.93 -0.38 5.71
CA LEU A 66 13.97 0.71 5.93
C LEU A 66 14.48 1.74 6.95
N LEU A 67 15.15 1.30 8.02
CA LEU A 67 15.75 2.21 9.00
C LEU A 67 16.94 2.98 8.42
N ILE A 68 17.79 2.33 7.63
CA ILE A 68 18.91 2.99 6.95
C ILE A 68 18.38 4.01 5.93
N ALA A 69 17.37 3.64 5.13
CA ALA A 69 16.74 4.54 4.17
C ALA A 69 16.11 5.74 4.88
N ALA A 70 15.37 5.50 5.97
CA ALA A 70 14.83 6.57 6.79
C ALA A 70 15.94 7.49 7.31
N ALA A 71 17.00 6.95 7.93
CA ALA A 71 18.12 7.74 8.43
C ALA A 71 18.83 8.54 7.32
N ALA A 72 19.01 7.95 6.14
CA ALA A 72 19.57 8.62 4.97
C ALA A 72 18.70 9.80 4.52
N VAL A 73 17.37 9.60 4.45
CA VAL A 73 16.42 10.68 4.14
C VAL A 73 16.51 11.79 5.19
N CYS A 74 16.57 11.47 6.50
CA CYS A 74 16.69 12.48 7.55
C CYS A 74 17.97 13.30 7.39
N TRP A 75 19.09 12.62 7.11
CA TRP A 75 20.38 13.26 6.91
C TRP A 75 20.40 14.18 5.68
N LEU A 76 19.95 13.67 4.53
CA LEU A 76 19.91 14.41 3.27
C LEU A 76 18.94 15.60 3.31
N ALA A 77 17.82 15.45 4.02
CA ALA A 77 16.84 16.52 4.17
C ALA A 77 17.20 17.53 5.28
N ARG A 78 18.28 17.32 6.07
CA ARG A 78 18.69 18.22 7.16
C ARG A 78 18.81 19.70 6.76
N PRO A 79 19.33 20.07 5.56
CA PRO A 79 19.41 21.47 5.14
C PRO A 79 18.04 22.14 4.91
N TYR A 80 17.01 21.33 4.60
CA TYR A 80 15.67 21.81 4.22
C TYR A 80 14.65 21.67 5.35
N ALA A 81 14.82 20.66 6.21
CA ALA A 81 13.95 20.34 7.33
C ALA A 81 14.78 19.88 8.54
N PRO A 82 15.54 20.78 9.19
CA PRO A 82 16.41 20.43 10.32
C PRO A 82 15.66 19.87 11.53
N TRP A 83 14.34 20.06 11.61
CA TRP A 83 13.44 19.48 12.61
C TRP A 83 12.97 18.04 12.30
N ASN A 84 13.39 17.44 11.17
CA ASN A 84 12.92 16.13 10.72
C ASN A 84 13.30 14.96 11.67
N TRP A 85 14.27 15.16 12.57
CA TRP A 85 14.72 14.15 13.52
C TRP A 85 13.59 13.62 14.41
N ALA A 86 12.62 14.47 14.78
CA ALA A 86 11.47 14.07 15.59
C ALA A 86 10.54 13.13 14.80
N GLY A 87 10.26 13.43 13.53
CA GLY A 87 9.47 12.57 12.65
C GLY A 87 10.17 11.23 12.38
N CYS A 88 11.49 11.28 12.17
CA CYS A 88 12.32 10.09 11.99
C CYS A 88 12.36 9.21 13.25
N ALA A 89 12.44 9.82 14.44
CA ALA A 89 12.37 9.11 15.71
C ALA A 89 11.01 8.43 15.91
N LEU A 90 9.91 9.12 15.60
CA LEU A 90 8.55 8.54 15.65
C LEU A 90 8.41 7.35 14.70
N LEU A 91 8.90 7.46 13.46
CA LEU A 91 8.92 6.35 12.50
C LEU A 91 9.77 5.18 12.99
N ALA A 92 10.99 5.43 13.48
CA ALA A 92 11.85 4.39 14.04
C ALA A 92 11.18 3.68 15.23
N LEU A 93 10.59 4.43 16.17
CA LEU A 93 9.85 3.87 17.31
C LEU A 93 8.68 2.99 16.86
N SER A 94 7.96 3.38 15.80
CA SER A 94 6.84 2.59 15.27
C SER A 94 7.28 1.24 14.71
N VAL A 95 8.49 1.14 14.14
CA VAL A 95 9.08 -0.12 13.62
C VAL A 95 9.35 -1.13 14.75
N PHE A 96 9.67 -0.63 15.95
CA PHE A 96 10.02 -1.43 17.12
C PHE A 96 8.86 -1.59 18.12
N ALA A 97 7.76 -0.85 17.97
CA ALA A 97 6.61 -0.93 18.86
C ALA A 97 5.88 -2.28 18.75
N THR A 98 6.11 -3.15 19.73
CA THR A 98 5.48 -4.48 19.83
C THR A 98 4.12 -4.44 20.51
N ASP A 99 3.88 -3.46 21.37
CA ASP A 99 2.58 -3.26 22.02
C ASP A 99 1.56 -2.58 21.09
N ARG A 100 0.30 -3.04 21.13
CA ARG A 100 -0.78 -2.52 20.26
C ARG A 100 -1.13 -1.08 20.60
N LYS A 101 -1.24 -0.72 21.89
CA LYS A 101 -1.60 0.64 22.31
C LYS A 101 -0.48 1.62 21.97
N LEU A 102 0.78 1.20 22.15
CA LEU A 102 1.95 2.00 21.74
C LEU A 102 1.95 2.25 20.22
N ARG A 103 1.72 1.23 19.39
CA ARG A 103 1.60 1.41 17.93
C ARG A 103 0.48 2.37 17.57
N GLN A 104 -0.70 2.21 18.16
CA GLN A 104 -1.83 3.10 17.91
C GLN A 104 -1.50 4.55 18.31
N ALA A 105 -0.90 4.77 19.47
CA ALA A 105 -0.48 6.10 19.91
C ALA A 105 0.54 6.71 18.94
N LEU A 106 1.56 5.96 18.51
CA LEU A 106 2.55 6.43 17.55
C LEU A 106 1.92 6.74 16.17
N MET A 107 1.00 5.89 15.68
CA MET A 107 0.25 6.15 14.45
C MET A 107 -0.59 7.42 14.55
N LEU A 108 -1.24 7.68 15.69
CA LEU A 108 -2.02 8.90 15.92
C LEU A 108 -1.14 10.14 16.01
N LEU A 109 0.04 10.05 16.63
CA LEU A 109 1.01 11.16 16.66
C LEU A 109 1.54 11.49 15.27
N ILE A 110 1.90 10.48 14.48
CA ILE A 110 2.32 10.66 13.08
C ILE A 110 1.16 11.23 12.25
N ALA A 111 -0.07 10.72 12.43
CA ALA A 111 -1.26 11.20 11.75
C ALA A 111 -1.52 12.69 12.06
N ALA A 112 -1.48 13.07 13.33
CA ALA A 112 -1.65 14.45 13.75
C ALA A 112 -0.56 15.36 13.17
N ALA A 113 0.71 14.93 13.20
CA ALA A 113 1.82 15.69 12.62
C ALA A 113 1.67 15.88 11.10
N LEU A 114 1.22 14.86 10.38
CA LEU A 114 0.98 14.94 8.94
C LEU A 114 -0.22 15.84 8.60
N ILE A 115 -1.29 15.79 9.40
CA ILE A 115 -2.45 16.68 9.27
C ILE A 115 -2.05 18.13 9.55
N THR A 116 -1.34 18.40 10.64
CA THR A 116 -0.92 19.76 10.98
C THR A 116 0.06 20.31 9.96
N ALA A 117 1.04 19.52 9.51
CA ALA A 117 1.93 19.91 8.43
C ALA A 117 1.14 20.30 7.17
N GLY A 118 0.22 19.44 6.73
CA GLY A 118 -0.58 19.71 5.55
C GLY A 118 -1.55 20.89 5.67
N LEU A 119 -2.05 21.19 6.87
CA LEU A 119 -2.91 22.35 7.11
C LEU A 119 -2.13 23.67 7.28
N ILE A 120 -0.93 23.62 7.87
CA ILE A 120 -0.08 24.81 8.13
C ILE A 120 0.69 25.22 6.88
N GLY A 121 1.05 24.28 6.00
CA GLY A 121 1.71 24.62 4.74
C GLY A 121 0.82 25.42 3.79
N ILE A 122 -0.51 25.22 3.83
CA ILE A 122 -1.47 25.93 2.96
C ILE A 122 -1.38 27.47 3.13
N PRO A 123 -1.39 28.05 4.35
CA PRO A 123 -1.18 29.49 4.56
C PRO A 123 0.20 30.01 4.12
N TRP A 124 1.29 29.26 4.35
CA TRP A 124 2.65 29.73 4.10
C TRP A 124 2.95 29.97 2.61
N PHE A 125 2.47 29.10 1.72
CA PHE A 125 2.65 29.24 0.26
C PHE A 125 1.74 30.29 -0.37
N VAL A 126 0.51 30.44 0.15
CA VAL A 126 -0.43 31.48 -0.30
C VAL A 126 0.12 32.87 0.02
N LEU A 127 0.79 33.05 1.17
CA LEU A 127 1.41 34.31 1.57
C LEU A 127 2.68 34.65 0.75
N GLN A 128 3.33 33.67 0.12
CA GLN A 128 4.53 33.88 -0.71
C GLN A 128 4.22 34.05 -2.22
N GLY A 129 2.94 34.12 -2.61
CA GLY A 129 2.55 34.54 -3.96
C GLY A 129 2.56 33.44 -5.03
N GLY A 130 2.53 32.16 -4.65
CA GLY A 130 2.32 31.08 -5.62
C GLY A 130 2.64 29.68 -5.09
N PHE A 131 2.00 28.67 -5.68
CA PHE A 131 2.36 27.26 -5.50
C PHE A 131 3.57 26.93 -6.40
N PRO A 132 4.78 26.69 -5.86
CA PRO A 132 5.89 26.26 -6.69
C PRO A 132 5.65 24.83 -7.18
N GLN A 133 5.65 24.67 -8.50
CA GLN A 133 5.35 23.43 -9.21
C GLN A 133 6.43 22.33 -9.06
N TYR A 134 7.50 22.58 -8.27
CA TYR A 134 8.72 21.77 -8.24
C TYR A 134 9.24 21.42 -6.83
N MET A 135 8.46 21.61 -5.76
CA MET A 135 8.91 21.20 -4.42
C MET A 135 8.70 19.68 -4.21
N LEU A 136 9.79 18.96 -3.93
CA LEU A 136 9.92 17.50 -3.72
C LEU A 136 9.16 16.90 -2.52
N LEU A 137 8.19 17.63 -1.95
CA LEU A 137 7.18 17.09 -1.04
C LEU A 137 5.83 17.28 -1.75
N PRO A 138 5.18 16.19 -2.21
CA PRO A 138 3.90 16.30 -2.90
C PRO A 138 2.92 17.09 -2.03
N GLY A 139 2.31 18.10 -2.65
CA GLY A 139 1.71 19.26 -2.00
C GLY A 139 0.94 19.00 -0.70
N GLU A 140 1.12 19.95 0.21
CA GLU A 140 0.46 20.17 1.51
C GLU A 140 -0.89 19.44 1.80
N PRO A 141 -1.91 19.38 0.93
CA PRO A 141 -3.11 18.57 1.20
C PRO A 141 -2.86 17.06 1.28
N LEU A 142 -1.86 16.51 0.57
CA LEU A 142 -1.58 15.07 0.55
C LEU A 142 -1.09 14.58 1.92
N ALA A 143 -0.25 15.36 2.60
CA ALA A 143 0.18 15.05 3.95
C ALA A 143 -1.03 14.94 4.89
N ALA A 144 -1.99 15.86 4.77
CA ALA A 144 -3.22 15.81 5.55
C ALA A 144 -4.10 14.60 5.20
N VAL A 145 -4.18 14.20 3.93
CA VAL A 145 -4.90 12.98 3.52
C VAL A 145 -4.23 11.72 4.06
N ILE A 146 -2.91 11.59 3.93
CA ILE A 146 -2.14 10.45 4.47
C ILE A 146 -2.30 10.39 6.00
N GLY A 147 -2.20 11.54 6.67
CA GLY A 147 -2.42 11.64 8.11
C GLY A 147 -3.85 11.26 8.51
N GLY A 148 -4.86 11.72 7.77
CA GLY A 148 -6.26 11.35 7.98
C GLY A 148 -6.51 9.85 7.82
N VAL A 149 -5.98 9.24 6.76
CA VAL A 149 -6.06 7.79 6.52
C VAL A 149 -5.36 7.02 7.64
N LEU A 150 -4.16 7.43 8.04
CA LEU A 150 -3.42 6.80 9.13
C LEU A 150 -4.18 6.89 10.46
N GLY A 151 -4.80 8.04 10.75
CA GLY A 151 -5.63 8.27 11.92
C GLY A 151 -6.88 7.37 11.92
N LEU A 152 -7.59 7.29 10.80
CA LEU A 152 -8.75 6.40 10.65
C LEU A 152 -8.35 4.94 10.85
N CYS A 153 -7.23 4.49 10.26
CA CYS A 153 -6.71 3.13 10.46
C CYS A 153 -6.32 2.86 11.92
N ALA A 154 -5.85 3.87 12.66
CA ALA A 154 -5.51 3.70 14.08
C ALA A 154 -6.75 3.56 14.98
N LEU A 155 -7.86 4.21 14.61
CA LEU A 155 -9.09 4.30 15.41
C LEU A 155 -10.13 3.23 15.05
N LEU A 156 -10.22 2.84 13.78
CA LEU A 156 -11.27 1.94 13.32
C LEU A 156 -10.96 0.46 13.64
N PRO A 157 -11.99 -0.38 13.80
CA PRO A 157 -11.81 -1.81 14.04
C PRO A 157 -11.06 -2.49 12.89
N HIS A 158 -10.27 -3.51 13.24
CA HIS A 158 -9.56 -4.38 12.31
C HIS A 158 -10.52 -5.01 11.30
N ARG A 159 -10.18 -4.92 10.00
CA ARG A 159 -10.99 -5.31 8.82
C ARG A 159 -12.22 -4.42 8.53
N GLY A 160 -12.28 -3.23 9.12
CA GLY A 160 -13.33 -2.24 8.86
C GLY A 160 -13.05 -1.43 7.60
N PHE A 161 -12.23 -0.39 7.72
CA PHE A 161 -12.00 0.60 6.67
C PHE A 161 -11.19 0.06 5.47
N THR A 162 -10.13 -0.70 5.75
CA THR A 162 -9.19 -1.26 4.76
C THR A 162 -9.85 -2.23 3.77
N HIS A 163 -10.98 -2.83 4.14
CA HIS A 163 -11.70 -3.79 3.30
C HIS A 163 -12.93 -3.16 2.61
N THR A 164 -12.82 -1.87 2.25
CA THR A 164 -13.87 -1.10 1.57
C THR A 164 -13.45 -0.62 0.19
N LEU A 165 -14.43 -0.33 -0.66
CA LEU A 165 -14.19 0.33 -1.94
C LEU A 165 -13.71 1.77 -1.74
N TYR A 166 -14.05 2.42 -0.62
CA TYR A 166 -13.51 3.73 -0.25
C TYR A 166 -11.99 3.67 -0.06
N ALA A 167 -11.49 2.69 0.67
CA ALA A 167 -10.05 2.53 0.87
C ALA A 167 -9.32 2.21 -0.45
N THR A 168 -9.94 1.41 -1.33
CA THR A 168 -9.42 1.16 -2.69
C THR A 168 -9.34 2.44 -3.51
N ALA A 169 -10.41 3.24 -3.51
CA ALA A 169 -10.46 4.52 -4.23
C ALA A 169 -9.45 5.54 -3.67
N ILE A 170 -9.35 5.64 -2.34
CA ILE A 170 -8.38 6.51 -1.67
C ILE A 170 -6.97 6.09 -2.03
N TRP A 171 -6.63 4.81 -1.93
CA TRP A 171 -5.30 4.31 -2.30
C TRP A 171 -4.96 4.59 -3.77
N THR A 172 -5.89 4.31 -4.68
CA THR A 172 -5.71 4.56 -6.11
C THR A 172 -5.54 6.05 -6.41
N GLY A 173 -6.37 6.90 -5.78
CA GLY A 173 -6.28 8.36 -5.90
C GLY A 173 -4.99 8.94 -5.34
N LEU A 174 -4.49 8.41 -4.22
CA LEU A 174 -3.18 8.78 -3.65
C LEU A 174 -2.05 8.48 -4.63
N LEU A 175 -2.04 7.29 -5.23
CA LEU A 175 -1.05 6.92 -6.23
C LEU A 175 -1.15 7.79 -7.49
N TYR A 176 -2.38 8.12 -7.93
CA TYR A 176 -2.60 9.02 -9.06
C TYR A 176 -2.04 10.41 -8.77
N TRP A 177 -2.24 10.93 -7.56
CA TRP A 177 -1.72 12.23 -7.16
C TRP A 177 -0.19 12.25 -7.06
N ILE A 178 0.42 11.19 -6.53
CA ILE A 178 1.88 11.10 -6.35
C ILE A 178 2.60 10.95 -7.69
N ALA A 179 2.02 10.19 -8.63
CA ALA A 179 2.64 9.89 -9.92
C ALA A 179 1.64 10.05 -11.08
N PRO A 180 1.10 11.26 -11.33
CA PRO A 180 0.07 11.48 -12.34
C PRO A 180 0.59 11.22 -13.75
N ALA A 181 1.89 11.44 -13.97
CA ALA A 181 2.58 11.18 -15.23
C ALA A 181 2.93 9.70 -15.45
N GLU A 182 2.74 8.84 -14.44
CA GLU A 182 3.02 7.39 -14.55
C GLU A 182 1.74 6.57 -14.32
N PRO A 183 0.89 6.41 -15.35
CA PRO A 183 -0.37 5.68 -15.22
C PRO A 183 -0.26 4.28 -14.65
N ALA A 184 0.83 3.58 -14.96
CA ALA A 184 1.10 2.24 -14.47
C ALA A 184 1.14 2.15 -12.94
N VAL A 185 1.55 3.21 -12.23
CA VAL A 185 1.66 3.23 -10.76
C VAL A 185 0.30 3.11 -10.10
N TRP A 186 -0.63 4.00 -10.44
CA TRP A 186 -1.96 4.00 -9.83
C TRP A 186 -2.86 2.89 -10.38
N GLN A 187 -2.68 2.49 -11.64
CA GLN A 187 -3.39 1.34 -12.21
C GLN A 187 -2.97 0.04 -11.51
N ALA A 188 -1.67 -0.27 -11.47
CA ALA A 188 -1.20 -1.52 -10.88
C ALA A 188 -1.48 -1.56 -9.38
N GLY A 189 -1.20 -0.46 -8.65
CA GLY A 189 -1.48 -0.39 -7.21
C GLY A 189 -2.97 -0.44 -6.86
N GLY A 190 -3.82 0.25 -7.62
CA GLY A 190 -5.27 0.24 -7.42
C GLY A 190 -5.91 -1.11 -7.76
N ILE A 191 -5.52 -1.71 -8.89
CA ILE A 191 -5.98 -3.05 -9.29
C ILE A 191 -5.51 -4.09 -8.28
N ALA A 192 -4.27 -4.01 -7.78
CA ALA A 192 -3.77 -4.94 -6.76
C ALA A 192 -4.60 -4.89 -5.47
N TYR A 193 -4.95 -3.68 -5.01
CA TYR A 193 -5.81 -3.49 -3.84
C TYR A 193 -7.22 -4.05 -4.08
N LEU A 194 -7.80 -3.76 -5.25
CA LEU A 194 -9.13 -4.27 -5.61
C LEU A 194 -9.12 -5.80 -5.69
N LEU A 195 -8.12 -6.40 -6.33
CA LEU A 195 -7.96 -7.84 -6.43
C LEU A 195 -7.86 -8.49 -5.06
N HIS A 196 -7.16 -7.87 -4.11
CA HIS A 196 -7.15 -8.34 -2.73
C HIS A 196 -8.58 -8.44 -2.18
N LEU A 197 -9.37 -7.37 -2.25
CA LEU A 197 -10.75 -7.34 -1.77
C LEU A 197 -11.63 -8.38 -2.49
N LEU A 198 -11.47 -8.52 -3.81
CA LEU A 198 -12.20 -9.52 -4.60
C LEU A 198 -11.83 -10.94 -4.15
N THR A 199 -10.55 -11.22 -3.90
CA THR A 199 -10.14 -12.53 -3.38
C THR A 199 -10.68 -12.80 -1.98
N ASP A 200 -10.79 -11.78 -1.13
CA ASP A 200 -11.42 -11.92 0.19
C ASP A 200 -12.94 -12.08 0.12
N ALA A 201 -13.59 -11.49 -0.89
CA ALA A 201 -14.99 -11.72 -1.22
C ALA A 201 -15.28 -13.18 -1.63
N LEU A 202 -14.29 -13.91 -2.16
CA LEU A 202 -14.40 -15.33 -2.49
C LEU A 202 -14.29 -16.27 -1.27
N THR A 203 -13.99 -15.73 -0.09
CA THR A 203 -13.87 -16.52 1.14
C THR A 203 -15.21 -16.60 1.90
N GLN A 204 -15.29 -17.50 2.89
CA GLN A 204 -16.44 -17.55 3.81
C GLN A 204 -16.64 -16.25 4.60
N ARG A 205 -15.56 -15.51 4.85
CA ARG A 205 -15.61 -14.26 5.60
C ARG A 205 -16.20 -13.14 4.76
N GLY A 206 -15.96 -13.12 3.46
CA GLY A 206 -16.41 -12.06 2.55
C GLY A 206 -15.89 -10.67 2.94
N ILE A 207 -16.40 -9.64 2.26
CA ILE A 207 -16.10 -8.23 2.55
C ILE A 207 -17.38 -7.39 2.71
N ARG A 208 -17.27 -6.23 3.34
CA ARG A 208 -18.32 -5.20 3.38
C ARG A 208 -17.82 -3.98 2.56
N PRO A 209 -18.10 -3.93 1.26
CA PRO A 209 -17.44 -2.97 0.38
C PRO A 209 -17.90 -1.52 0.58
N LEU A 210 -19.12 -1.29 1.07
CA LEU A 210 -19.77 0.03 1.12
C LEU A 210 -20.43 0.35 2.48
N PRO A 211 -19.72 0.33 3.62
CA PRO A 211 -20.28 0.78 4.90
C PRO A 211 -20.74 2.26 4.80
N PRO A 212 -21.86 2.66 5.44
CA PRO A 212 -22.59 1.95 6.49
C PRO A 212 -23.63 0.93 5.97
N LEU A 213 -23.73 0.70 4.65
CA LEU A 213 -24.60 -0.36 4.14
C LEU A 213 -24.14 -1.70 4.72
N GLU A 214 -25.05 -2.41 5.39
CA GLU A 214 -24.77 -3.71 5.99
C GLU A 214 -24.58 -4.84 4.96
N TRP A 215 -24.67 -4.49 3.67
CA TRP A 215 -24.48 -5.41 2.56
C TRP A 215 -23.09 -6.03 2.57
N LYS A 216 -23.07 -7.36 2.45
CA LYS A 216 -21.86 -8.18 2.49
C LYS A 216 -21.69 -8.91 1.17
N LEU A 217 -20.57 -8.68 0.50
CA LEU A 217 -20.19 -9.42 -0.70
C LEU A 217 -19.44 -10.69 -0.27
N CYS A 218 -20.06 -11.85 -0.49
CA CYS A 218 -19.52 -13.15 -0.11
C CYS A 218 -19.93 -14.20 -1.15
N ILE A 219 -18.94 -14.75 -1.87
CA ILE A 219 -19.10 -15.84 -2.81
C ILE A 219 -18.21 -16.99 -2.31
N PRO A 220 -18.73 -17.89 -1.46
CA PRO A 220 -17.94 -18.80 -0.60
C PRO A 220 -17.14 -19.93 -1.30
N LEU A 221 -16.47 -19.67 -2.42
CA LEU A 221 -15.70 -20.64 -3.23
C LEU A 221 -14.44 -21.14 -2.49
N MET A 222 -13.79 -20.26 -1.72
CA MET A 222 -12.56 -20.55 -0.98
C MET A 222 -12.87 -20.80 0.50
N ARG A 223 -13.33 -22.01 0.82
CA ARG A 223 -13.59 -22.45 2.20
C ARG A 223 -12.37 -23.15 2.79
N THR A 224 -11.85 -22.62 3.89
CA THR A 224 -10.72 -23.21 4.62
C THR A 224 -10.98 -24.69 4.94
N GLY A 225 -9.98 -25.54 4.68
CA GLY A 225 -10.06 -26.99 4.90
C GLY A 225 -10.77 -27.79 3.80
N LYS A 226 -11.31 -27.14 2.76
CA LYS A 226 -11.84 -27.82 1.57
C LYS A 226 -10.81 -27.84 0.44
N PHE A 227 -10.83 -28.91 -0.36
CA PHE A 227 -10.01 -29.04 -1.57
C PHE A 227 -10.25 -27.89 -2.56
N SER A 228 -11.48 -27.37 -2.65
CA SER A 228 -11.82 -26.24 -3.53
C SER A 228 -10.95 -25.01 -3.26
N ALA A 229 -10.63 -24.71 -2.01
CA ALA A 229 -9.77 -23.57 -1.67
C ALA A 229 -8.35 -23.74 -2.22
N ALA A 230 -7.79 -24.95 -2.14
CA ALA A 230 -6.47 -25.25 -2.71
C ALA A 230 -6.49 -25.12 -4.24
N VAL A 231 -7.53 -25.61 -4.91
CA VAL A 231 -7.69 -25.50 -6.37
C VAL A 231 -7.71 -24.03 -6.81
N PHE A 232 -8.54 -23.19 -6.19
CA PHE A 232 -8.62 -21.77 -6.53
C PHE A 232 -7.31 -21.03 -6.24
N GLU A 233 -6.65 -21.33 -5.12
CA GLU A 233 -5.36 -20.74 -4.77
C GLU A 233 -4.28 -21.11 -5.79
N THR A 234 -4.16 -22.39 -6.15
CA THR A 234 -3.23 -22.86 -7.19
C THR A 234 -3.56 -22.27 -8.55
N LEU A 235 -4.84 -22.16 -8.91
CA LEU A 235 -5.25 -21.58 -10.19
C LEU A 235 -4.86 -20.11 -10.30
N PHE A 236 -5.10 -19.30 -9.26
CA PHE A 236 -4.70 -17.89 -9.29
C PHE A 236 -3.18 -17.72 -9.32
N ILE A 237 -2.44 -18.52 -8.56
CA ILE A 237 -0.97 -18.51 -8.59
C ILE A 237 -0.46 -18.93 -9.98
N GLY A 238 -0.99 -20.01 -10.55
CA GLY A 238 -0.63 -20.49 -11.89
C GLY A 238 -0.93 -19.45 -12.97
N MET A 239 -2.11 -18.84 -12.92
CA MET A 239 -2.50 -17.75 -13.82
C MET A 239 -1.53 -16.57 -13.71
N THR A 240 -1.06 -16.25 -12.51
CA THR A 240 -0.06 -15.19 -12.29
C THR A 240 1.22 -15.47 -13.08
N PHE A 241 1.76 -16.69 -13.01
CA PHE A 241 2.98 -17.05 -13.75
C PHE A 241 2.79 -16.98 -15.26
N VAL A 242 1.63 -17.44 -15.76
CA VAL A 242 1.29 -17.36 -17.20
C VAL A 242 1.23 -15.90 -17.65
N LEU A 243 0.54 -15.05 -16.89
CA LEU A 243 0.40 -13.64 -17.21
C LEU A 243 1.74 -12.89 -17.16
N VAL A 244 2.56 -13.15 -16.15
CA VAL A 244 3.92 -12.58 -16.05
C VAL A 244 4.78 -13.02 -17.23
N TRP A 245 4.70 -14.29 -17.66
CA TRP A 245 5.41 -14.77 -18.85
C TRP A 245 4.97 -14.02 -20.11
N ILE A 246 3.67 -13.92 -20.36
CA ILE A 246 3.14 -13.20 -21.54
C ILE A 246 3.64 -11.76 -21.53
N VAL A 247 3.52 -11.08 -20.40
CA VAL A 247 3.74 -9.65 -20.30
C VAL A 247 5.23 -9.28 -20.27
N PHE A 248 6.03 -9.97 -19.47
CA PHE A 248 7.45 -9.67 -19.40
C PHE A 248 8.19 -10.27 -20.57
N VAL A 249 7.93 -11.52 -20.95
CA VAL A 249 8.72 -12.23 -21.98
C VAL A 249 8.16 -12.01 -23.37
N GLN A 250 6.88 -12.38 -23.64
CA GLN A 250 6.34 -12.31 -25.00
C GLN A 250 6.12 -10.88 -25.48
N MET A 251 5.61 -10.00 -24.62
CA MET A 251 5.40 -8.57 -24.94
C MET A 251 6.68 -7.74 -24.76
N GLY A 252 7.78 -8.34 -24.29
CA GLY A 252 9.08 -7.67 -24.15
C GLY A 252 9.15 -6.64 -23.02
N GLY A 253 8.25 -6.67 -22.03
CA GLY A 253 8.23 -5.73 -20.91
C GLY A 253 9.54 -5.65 -20.11
N TRP A 254 10.35 -6.72 -20.12
CA TRP A 254 11.68 -6.73 -19.48
C TRP A 254 12.63 -5.64 -20.00
N ARG A 255 12.44 -5.17 -21.25
CA ARG A 255 13.32 -4.16 -21.87
C ARG A 255 13.20 -2.79 -21.20
N LEU A 256 12.07 -2.49 -20.58
CA LEU A 256 11.84 -1.23 -19.85
C LEU A 256 12.58 -1.15 -18.51
N TRP A 257 13.17 -2.28 -18.06
CA TRP A 257 13.82 -2.37 -16.74
C TRP A 257 15.35 -2.31 -16.83
N ILE A 258 15.90 -2.41 -18.03
CA ILE A 258 17.35 -2.45 -18.29
C ILE A 258 17.81 -1.33 -19.22
N GLY A 259 16.89 -0.48 -19.66
CA GLY A 259 17.12 0.65 -20.57
C GLY A 259 17.30 1.96 -19.84
#